data_AF-A0A1G0GQB0-F1
#
_entry.id   AF-A0A1G0GQB0-F1
#
_cell.length_a   1.000
_cell.length_b   1.000
_cell.length_c   1.000
_cell.angle_alpha   90.00
_cell.angle_beta   90.00
_cell.angle_gamma   90.00
#
_symmetry.space_group_name_H-M   'P 1'
#
loop_
_entity.id
_entity.type
_entity.pdbx_description
1 polymer ?
#
loop_
_entity_poly.entity_id
_entity_poly.type
_entity_poly.pdbx_seq_one_letter_code
_entity_poly.pdbx_strand_id
1 'polypeptide(L)'
;MSIQQFWEHFSKQDTEKAIAVFELLSTSDKSAIFSELFQKSAFARNPMAISILYRELHDGKTFDDFYHAWFPPREYCNEIKKGGEIFQLGCPAPTRVYNAINRENSKEVLSIGFTWVDSEKQGKEMADYMQQIDQDKINQIRHENISHVAKKISSTLYEFKTSDNLGVPFQKNK
;
A
#
# COMPACT_ATOMS: atom_id res chain seq x y z
N MET A 1 30.36 -7.01 -12.29
CA MET A 1 29.02 -6.43 -12.07
C MET A 1 28.15 -7.52 -11.46
N SER A 2 27.49 -7.25 -10.34
CA SER A 2 26.64 -8.24 -9.65
C SER A 2 25.16 -7.86 -9.73
N ILE A 3 24.30 -8.87 -9.55
CA ILE A 3 22.86 -8.67 -9.41
C ILE A 3 22.50 -7.72 -8.25
N GLN A 4 23.31 -7.70 -7.17
CA GLN A 4 23.17 -6.76 -6.06
C GLN A 4 23.29 -5.30 -6.52
N GLN A 5 24.29 -4.99 -7.35
CA GLN A 5 24.52 -3.63 -7.86
C GLN A 5 23.36 -3.15 -8.73
N PHE A 6 22.75 -4.06 -9.52
CA PHE A 6 21.54 -3.74 -10.27
C PHE A 6 20.42 -3.29 -9.32
N TRP A 7 20.13 -4.09 -8.29
CA TRP A 7 19.06 -3.77 -7.33
C TRP A 7 19.34 -2.50 -6.52
N GLU A 8 20.60 -2.21 -6.19
CA GLU A 8 21.00 -0.96 -5.53
C GLU A 8 20.71 0.28 -6.39
N HIS A 9 21.04 0.26 -7.68
CA HIS A 9 20.74 1.36 -8.59
C HIS A 9 19.24 1.44 -8.92
N PHE A 10 18.61 0.30 -9.19
CA PHE A 10 17.19 0.22 -9.54
C PHE A 10 16.28 0.73 -8.41
N SER A 11 16.55 0.35 -7.16
CA SER A 11 15.78 0.81 -5.99
C SER A 11 15.91 2.31 -5.72
N LYS A 12 17.04 2.92 -6.12
CA LYS A 12 17.29 4.37 -6.03
C LYS A 12 16.75 5.16 -7.23
N GLN A 13 16.12 4.49 -8.19
CA GLN A 13 15.66 5.10 -9.46
C GLN A 13 16.80 5.70 -10.30
N ASP A 14 18.04 5.22 -10.11
CA ASP A 14 19.18 5.56 -10.95
C ASP A 14 19.16 4.67 -12.20
N THR A 15 18.19 4.94 -13.09
CA THR A 15 17.83 4.03 -14.19
C THR A 15 18.97 3.84 -15.18
N GLU A 16 19.74 4.90 -15.46
CA GLU A 16 20.90 4.81 -16.37
C GLU A 16 21.95 3.85 -15.83
N LYS A 17 22.32 3.96 -14.54
CA LYS A 17 23.29 3.03 -13.95
C LYS A 17 22.72 1.63 -13.79
N ALA A 18 21.43 1.48 -13.47
CA ALA A 18 20.80 0.18 -13.42
C ALA A 18 20.85 -0.52 -14.79
N ILE A 19 20.59 0.21 -15.89
CA ILE A 19 20.72 -0.30 -17.27
C ILE A 19 22.17 -0.69 -17.57
N ALA A 20 23.13 0.19 -17.26
CA ALA A 20 24.55 -0.08 -17.51
C ALA A 20 25.03 -1.35 -16.77
N VAL A 21 24.59 -1.55 -15.52
CA VAL A 21 24.87 -2.80 -14.79
C VAL A 21 24.17 -3.98 -15.46
N PHE A 22 22.88 -3.85 -15.79
CA PHE A 22 22.09 -4.90 -16.40
C PHE A 22 22.69 -5.43 -17.71
N GLU A 23 23.16 -4.55 -18.59
CA GLU A 23 23.77 -4.92 -19.89
C GLU A 23 24.97 -5.85 -19.72
N LEU A 24 25.76 -5.63 -18.67
CA LEU A 24 26.98 -6.37 -18.35
C LEU A 24 26.73 -7.70 -17.62
N LEU A 25 25.50 -7.99 -17.22
CA LEU A 25 25.15 -9.23 -16.53
C LEU A 25 25.07 -10.43 -17.49
N SER A 26 25.31 -11.61 -16.92
CA SER A 26 25.13 -12.88 -17.63
C SER A 26 23.66 -13.10 -18.01
N THR A 27 23.40 -13.97 -19.00
CA THR A 27 22.04 -14.34 -19.40
C THR A 27 21.26 -14.97 -18.23
N SER A 28 21.92 -15.74 -17.37
CA SER A 28 21.30 -16.33 -16.18
C SER A 28 20.88 -15.26 -15.18
N ASP A 29 21.72 -14.26 -14.92
CA ASP A 29 21.40 -13.16 -13.99
C ASP A 29 20.29 -12.27 -14.54
N LYS A 30 20.31 -11.96 -15.84
CA LYS A 30 19.23 -11.23 -16.53
C LYS A 30 17.91 -11.98 -16.40
N SER A 31 17.93 -13.30 -16.62
CA SER A 31 16.76 -14.16 -16.45
C SER A 31 16.26 -14.18 -15.01
N ALA A 32 17.16 -14.18 -14.02
CA ALA A 32 16.81 -14.09 -12.61
C ALA A 32 16.13 -12.75 -12.28
N ILE A 33 16.68 -11.62 -12.77
CA ILE A 33 16.06 -10.30 -12.62
C ILE A 33 14.66 -10.25 -13.25
N PHE A 34 14.50 -10.73 -14.48
CA PHE A 34 13.18 -10.75 -15.13
C PHE A 34 12.20 -11.65 -14.40
N SER A 35 12.65 -12.80 -13.89
CA SER A 35 11.82 -13.71 -13.10
C SER A 35 11.39 -13.05 -11.80
N GLU A 36 12.29 -12.35 -11.11
CA GLU A 36 12.00 -11.62 -9.89
C GLU A 36 11.07 -10.43 -10.14
N LEU A 37 11.30 -9.63 -11.18
CA LEU A 37 10.40 -8.55 -11.59
C LEU A 37 9.02 -9.09 -11.98
N PHE A 38 8.95 -10.21 -12.71
CA PHE A 38 7.70 -10.86 -13.06
C PHE A 38 6.97 -11.35 -11.81
N GLN A 39 7.66 -12.07 -10.92
CA GLN A 39 7.11 -12.55 -9.66
C GLN A 39 6.62 -11.38 -8.79
N LYS A 40 7.42 -10.34 -8.59
CA LYS A 40 7.00 -9.13 -7.86
C LYS A 40 5.81 -8.47 -8.55
N SER A 41 5.78 -8.40 -9.89
CA SER A 41 4.64 -7.88 -10.63
C SER A 41 3.40 -8.77 -10.53
N ALA A 42 3.56 -10.08 -10.29
CA ALA A 42 2.49 -11.09 -10.25
C ALA A 42 1.92 -11.24 -8.84
N PHE A 43 2.78 -11.28 -7.82
CA PHE A 43 2.40 -11.29 -6.41
C PHE A 43 1.92 -9.92 -5.92
N ALA A 44 2.38 -8.81 -6.51
CA ALA A 44 1.77 -7.49 -6.26
C ALA A 44 0.37 -7.32 -6.89
N ARG A 45 -0.19 -8.33 -7.58
CA ARG A 45 -1.52 -8.19 -8.21
C ARG A 45 -2.66 -8.49 -7.25
N ASN A 46 -2.47 -9.45 -6.36
CA ASN A 46 -3.53 -9.91 -5.48
C ASN A 46 -3.19 -9.55 -4.04
N PRO A 47 -3.99 -8.71 -3.38
CA PRO A 47 -3.83 -8.50 -1.95
C PRO A 47 -4.04 -9.85 -1.24
N MET A 48 -3.44 -10.00 -0.06
CA MET A 48 -3.83 -11.05 0.87
C MET A 48 -5.17 -10.69 1.53
N ALA A 49 -5.33 -9.41 1.87
CA ALA A 49 -6.50 -8.92 2.58
C ALA A 49 -7.02 -7.60 1.99
N ILE A 50 -8.34 -7.44 2.03
CA ILE A 50 -9.05 -6.23 1.63
C ILE A 50 -9.76 -5.69 2.86
N SER A 51 -9.45 -4.46 3.26
CA SER A 51 -10.21 -3.75 4.29
C SER A 51 -11.20 -2.79 3.65
N ILE A 52 -12.45 -2.80 4.13
CA ILE A 52 -13.48 -1.86 3.71
C ILE A 52 -13.93 -1.10 4.95
N LEU A 53 -13.74 0.21 4.93
CA LEU A 53 -14.18 1.12 5.99
C LEU A 53 -15.21 2.06 5.41
N TYR A 54 -16.34 2.17 6.10
CA TYR A 54 -17.41 3.09 5.76
C TYR A 54 -17.63 4.07 6.91
N ARG A 55 -17.63 5.35 6.58
CA ARG A 55 -17.69 6.45 7.54
C ARG A 55 -18.59 7.57 7.04
N GLU A 56 -19.13 8.32 7.98
CA GLU A 56 -19.95 9.50 7.70
C GLU A 56 -19.27 10.73 8.33
N LEU A 57 -19.01 11.76 7.53
CA LEU A 57 -18.45 13.03 7.98
C LEU A 57 -19.44 13.75 8.91
N HIS A 58 -18.91 14.37 9.96
CA HIS A 58 -19.72 15.24 10.82
C HIS A 58 -20.13 16.52 10.08
N ASP A 59 -21.11 17.24 10.62
CA ASP A 59 -21.56 18.51 10.05
C ASP A 59 -20.41 19.52 9.92
N GLY A 60 -20.31 20.14 8.75
CA GLY A 60 -19.27 21.12 8.42
C GLY A 60 -17.88 20.53 8.14
N LYS A 61 -17.72 19.19 8.14
CA LYS A 61 -16.47 18.53 7.77
C LYS A 61 -16.42 18.13 6.30
N THR A 62 -15.21 18.09 5.77
CA THR A 62 -14.90 17.79 4.36
C THR A 62 -14.12 16.48 4.23
N PHE A 63 -14.01 15.99 3.00
CA PHE A 63 -13.12 14.86 2.70
C PHE A 63 -11.66 15.17 3.04
N ASP A 64 -11.20 16.40 2.80
CA ASP A 64 -9.83 16.81 3.12
C ASP A 64 -9.58 16.77 4.64
N ASP A 65 -10.54 17.20 5.46
CA ASP A 65 -10.44 17.08 6.93
C ASP A 65 -10.25 15.61 7.34
N PHE A 66 -11.03 14.72 6.73
CA PHE A 66 -10.92 13.28 6.95
C PHE A 66 -9.58 12.70 6.49
N TYR A 67 -9.13 13.05 5.28
CA TYR A 67 -7.89 12.56 4.71
C TYR A 67 -6.68 12.97 5.56
N HIS A 68 -6.67 14.21 6.07
CA HIS A 68 -5.61 14.69 6.95
C HIS A 68 -5.67 14.07 8.35
N ALA A 69 -6.87 13.77 8.87
CA ALA A 69 -7.02 13.07 10.15
C ALA A 69 -6.48 11.63 10.13
N TRP A 70 -6.34 11.02 8.95
CA TRP A 70 -5.72 9.71 8.78
C TRP A 70 -4.19 9.71 8.90
N PHE A 71 -3.55 10.88 8.76
CA PHE A 71 -2.10 10.95 8.86
C PHE A 71 -1.65 10.74 10.31
N PRO A 72 -0.74 9.78 10.59
CA PRO A 72 -0.07 9.74 11.88
C PRO A 72 0.60 11.10 12.21
N PRO A 73 0.82 11.40 13.51
CA PRO A 73 1.51 12.62 13.90
C PRO A 73 2.88 12.71 13.20
N ARG A 74 3.25 13.92 12.75
CA ARG A 74 4.43 14.15 11.91
C ARG A 74 5.73 13.59 12.51
N GLU A 75 5.87 13.63 13.83
CA GLU A 75 7.03 13.09 14.55
C GLU A 75 7.23 11.57 14.39
N TYR A 76 6.21 10.83 13.96
CA TYR A 76 6.26 9.39 13.72
C TYR A 76 6.31 9.02 12.23
N CYS A 77 6.44 10.02 11.36
CA CYS A 77 6.42 9.83 9.91
C CYS A 77 7.81 9.95 9.31
N ASN A 78 8.31 8.88 8.69
CA ASN A 78 9.39 9.00 7.71
C ASN A 78 8.77 9.49 6.39
N GLU A 79 8.74 10.80 6.18
CA GLU A 79 8.14 11.40 4.98
C GLU A 79 8.90 10.94 3.72
N ILE A 80 8.27 10.09 2.92
CA ILE A 80 8.77 9.72 1.59
C ILE A 80 7.89 10.44 0.56
N LYS A 81 8.46 11.43 -0.13
CA LYS A 81 7.83 12.08 -1.29
C LYS A 81 8.13 11.29 -2.55
N LYS A 82 7.10 10.73 -3.20
CA LYS A 82 7.24 10.08 -4.52
C LYS A 82 6.05 10.42 -5.39
N GLY A 83 6.29 11.00 -6.58
CA GLY A 83 5.23 11.33 -7.55
C GLY A 83 4.17 12.33 -7.06
N GLY A 84 4.49 13.17 -6.06
CA GLY A 84 3.53 14.08 -5.43
C GLY A 84 2.75 13.48 -4.24
N GLU A 85 2.97 12.21 -3.93
CA GLU A 85 2.34 11.50 -2.80
C GLU A 85 3.29 11.46 -1.59
N ILE A 86 2.73 11.61 -0.38
CA ILE A 86 3.44 11.42 0.90
C ILE A 86 3.10 10.03 1.44
N PHE A 87 4.09 9.15 1.52
CA PHE A 87 3.94 7.83 2.11
C PHE A 87 4.24 7.87 3.61
N GLN A 88 3.33 7.37 4.43
CA GLN A 88 3.51 7.21 5.88
C GLN A 88 3.27 5.74 6.22
N LEU A 89 4.36 4.96 6.30
CA LEU A 89 4.35 3.52 6.58
C LEU A 89 4.15 3.27 8.07
N GLY A 90 2.91 2.98 8.47
CA GLY A 90 2.58 2.42 9.79
C GLY A 90 2.18 0.93 9.74
N CYS A 91 2.23 0.29 8.57
CA CYS A 91 1.83 -1.10 8.37
C CYS A 91 3.05 -1.96 8.03
N PRO A 92 3.23 -3.14 8.66
CA PRO A 92 4.36 -4.03 8.37
C PRO A 92 4.33 -4.64 6.97
N ALA A 93 3.20 -4.53 6.28
CA ALA A 93 3.01 -4.96 4.91
C ALA A 93 2.67 -3.78 3.99
N PRO A 94 3.12 -3.83 2.71
CA PRO A 94 2.66 -2.90 1.68
C PRO A 94 1.13 -2.82 1.69
N THR A 95 0.61 -1.61 1.91
CA THR A 95 -0.82 -1.35 1.90
C THR A 95 -1.13 -0.15 1.02
N ARG A 96 -2.13 -0.27 0.16
CA ARG A 96 -2.65 0.83 -0.66
C ARG A 96 -4.12 1.05 -0.32
N VAL A 97 -4.47 2.29 0.03
CA VAL A 97 -5.84 2.65 0.37
C VAL A 97 -6.40 3.57 -0.71
N TYR A 98 -7.53 3.19 -1.30
CA TYR A 98 -8.31 4.05 -2.17
C TYR A 98 -9.45 4.64 -1.35
N ASN A 99 -9.55 5.96 -1.37
CA ASN A 99 -10.61 6.70 -0.70
C ASN A 99 -11.56 7.29 -1.73
N ALA A 100 -12.86 7.23 -1.46
CA ALA A 100 -13.90 7.77 -2.31
C ALA A 100 -15.00 8.41 -1.47
N ILE A 101 -15.71 9.37 -2.07
CA ILE A 101 -16.94 9.95 -1.51
C ILE A 101 -18.14 9.47 -2.33
N ASN A 102 -19.30 9.30 -1.69
CA ASN A 102 -20.53 9.04 -2.42
C ASN A 102 -20.92 10.26 -3.26
N ARG A 103 -21.31 10.03 -4.52
CA ARG A 103 -21.74 11.09 -5.45
C ARG A 103 -23.06 11.73 -5.04
N GLU A 104 -23.95 10.96 -4.40
CA GLU A 104 -25.28 11.41 -3.98
C GLU A 104 -25.29 11.93 -2.53
N ASN A 105 -24.27 11.59 -1.74
CA ASN A 105 -24.13 12.05 -0.37
C ASN A 105 -22.65 12.33 -0.04
N SER A 106 -22.22 13.59 -0.14
CA SER A 106 -20.82 13.97 0.07
C SER A 106 -20.30 13.74 1.50
N LYS A 107 -21.18 13.41 2.46
CA LYS A 107 -20.76 13.02 3.82
C LYS A 107 -20.29 11.59 3.91
N GLU A 108 -20.62 10.74 2.95
CA GLU A 108 -20.26 9.33 2.98
C GLU A 108 -18.88 9.12 2.40
N VAL A 109 -18.00 8.48 3.18
CA VAL A 109 -16.64 8.16 2.79
C VAL A 109 -16.45 6.64 2.82
N LEU A 110 -15.92 6.13 1.70
CA LEU A 110 -15.52 4.75 1.52
C LEU A 110 -14.01 4.67 1.40
N SER A 111 -13.36 3.92 2.28
CA SER A 111 -11.94 3.60 2.21
C SER A 111 -11.76 2.11 1.95
N ILE A 112 -11.09 1.75 0.85
CA ILE A 112 -10.77 0.37 0.51
C ILE A 112 -9.26 0.19 0.55
N GLY A 113 -8.78 -0.54 1.56
CA GLY A 113 -7.37 -0.90 1.74
C GLY A 113 -7.06 -2.26 1.14
N PHE A 114 -5.95 -2.33 0.41
CA PHE A 114 -5.39 -3.55 -0.16
C PHE A 114 -4.05 -3.80 0.51
N THR A 115 -3.88 -4.95 1.17
CA THR A 115 -2.63 -5.30 1.86
C THR A 115 -2.01 -6.52 1.20
N TRP A 116 -0.75 -6.41 0.78
CA TRP A 116 0.02 -7.49 0.15
C TRP A 116 1.00 -8.08 1.13
N VAL A 117 1.04 -9.41 1.22
CA VAL A 117 2.06 -10.14 1.96
C VAL A 117 2.91 -10.91 0.96
N ASP A 118 4.22 -10.70 1.01
CA ASP A 118 5.19 -11.27 0.07
C ASP A 118 5.83 -12.58 0.56
N SER A 119 5.58 -12.97 1.81
CA SER A 119 6.21 -14.12 2.44
C SER A 119 5.44 -14.60 3.67
N GLU A 120 5.60 -15.88 4.03
CA GLU A 120 5.05 -16.42 5.30
C GLU A 120 5.55 -15.65 6.52
N LYS A 121 6.79 -15.16 6.47
CA LYS A 121 7.39 -14.33 7.54
C LYS A 121 6.62 -13.02 7.69
N GLN A 122 6.41 -12.27 6.61
CA GLN A 122 5.64 -11.03 6.64
C GLN A 122 4.17 -11.28 7.02
N GLY A 123 3.63 -12.45 6.65
CA GLY A 123 2.30 -12.88 7.10
C GLY A 123 2.19 -13.05 8.62
N LYS A 124 3.21 -13.63 9.25
CA LYS A 124 3.29 -13.72 10.72
C LYS A 124 3.45 -12.34 11.36
N GLU A 125 4.33 -11.51 10.83
CA GLU A 125 4.52 -10.12 11.31
C GLU A 125 3.20 -9.32 11.24
N MET A 126 2.41 -9.51 10.18
CA MET A 126 1.07 -8.92 10.04
C MET A 126 0.07 -9.47 11.06
N ALA A 127 0.06 -10.79 11.29
CA ALA A 127 -0.83 -11.41 12.28
C ALA A 127 -0.52 -10.91 13.71
N ASP A 128 0.77 -10.83 14.06
CA ASP A 128 1.23 -10.32 15.35
C ASP A 128 0.88 -8.84 15.52
N TYR A 129 1.10 -8.03 14.48
CA TYR A 129 0.70 -6.62 14.47
C TYR A 129 -0.81 -6.44 14.69
N MET A 130 -1.65 -7.24 14.01
CA MET A 130 -3.11 -7.17 14.14
C MET A 130 -3.60 -7.53 15.55
N GLN A 131 -2.91 -8.42 16.27
CA GLN A 131 -3.24 -8.73 17.66
C GLN A 131 -2.90 -7.59 18.63
N GLN A 132 -1.97 -6.71 18.25
CA GLN A 132 -1.46 -5.62 19.09
C GLN A 132 -1.91 -4.24 18.61
N ILE A 133 -2.69 -4.16 17.53
CA ILE A 133 -3.05 -2.89 16.88
C ILE A 133 -3.86 -1.96 17.78
N ASP A 134 -4.63 -2.53 18.72
CA ASP A 134 -5.38 -1.78 19.72
C ASP A 134 -4.50 -1.24 20.86
N GLN A 135 -3.26 -1.72 20.98
CA GLN A 135 -2.27 -1.26 21.97
C GLN A 135 -1.29 -0.23 21.36
N ASP A 136 -1.29 -0.08 20.04
CA ASP A 136 -0.49 0.92 19.34
C ASP A 136 -1.05 2.33 19.59
N LYS A 137 -0.33 3.09 20.42
CA LYS A 137 -0.69 4.48 20.76
C LYS A 137 -0.83 5.39 19.53
N ILE A 138 -0.02 5.17 18.49
CA ILE A 138 -0.09 5.98 17.27
C ILE A 138 -1.38 5.66 16.53
N ASN A 139 -1.74 4.38 16.47
CA ASN A 139 -3.01 3.96 15.90
C ASN A 139 -4.21 4.50 16.70
N GLN A 140 -4.14 4.48 18.03
CA GLN A 140 -5.18 5.08 18.89
C GLN A 140 -5.37 6.57 18.60
N ILE A 141 -4.29 7.36 18.60
CA ILE A 141 -4.33 8.81 18.28
C ILE A 141 -4.96 9.04 16.90
N ARG A 142 -4.60 8.22 15.91
CA ARG A 142 -5.19 8.30 14.57
C ARG A 142 -6.70 8.04 14.61
N HIS A 143 -7.14 6.99 15.31
CA HIS A 143 -8.56 6.67 15.45
C HIS A 143 -9.34 7.77 16.20
N GLU A 144 -8.71 8.41 17.18
CA GLU A 144 -9.26 9.58 17.88
C GLU A 144 -9.37 10.78 16.94
N ASN A 145 -8.33 11.15 16.20
CA ASN A 145 -8.39 12.25 15.23
C ASN A 145 -9.50 12.05 14.20
N ILE A 146 -9.65 10.82 13.69
CA ILE A 146 -10.72 10.49 12.75
C ILE A 146 -12.10 10.65 13.41
N SER A 147 -12.26 10.27 14.69
CA SER A 147 -13.56 10.37 15.37
C SER A 147 -14.05 11.81 15.53
N HIS A 148 -13.15 12.79 15.55
CA HIS A 148 -13.47 14.23 15.58
C HIS A 148 -13.99 14.78 14.24
N VAL A 149 -13.77 14.07 13.13
CA VAL A 149 -14.18 14.52 11.79
C VAL A 149 -15.19 13.59 11.12
N ALA A 150 -15.24 12.32 11.51
CA ALA A 150 -16.13 11.33 10.93
C ALA A 150 -16.54 10.24 11.94
N LYS A 151 -17.82 9.86 11.89
CA LYS A 151 -18.36 8.70 12.58
C LYS A 151 -18.02 7.42 11.84
N LYS A 152 -17.59 6.38 12.57
CA LYS A 152 -17.48 5.01 12.04
C LYS A 152 -18.87 4.42 11.84
N ILE A 153 -19.17 3.98 10.62
CA ILE A 153 -20.39 3.22 10.31
C ILE A 153 -20.07 1.73 10.26
N SER A 154 -19.05 1.33 9.51
CA SER A 154 -18.57 -0.05 9.49
C SER A 154 -17.07 -0.14 9.19
N SER A 155 -16.48 -1.29 9.54
CA SER A 155 -15.09 -1.63 9.24
C SER A 155 -14.99 -3.14 9.20
N THR A 156 -14.59 -3.68 8.05
CA THR A 156 -14.53 -5.13 7.84
C THR A 156 -13.25 -5.47 7.10
N LEU A 157 -12.60 -6.54 7.53
CA LEU A 157 -11.44 -7.13 6.87
C LEU A 157 -11.89 -8.41 6.17
N TYR A 158 -11.55 -8.52 4.89
CA TYR A 158 -11.84 -9.68 4.05
C TYR A 158 -10.54 -10.36 3.67
N GLU A 159 -10.54 -11.68 3.69
CA GLU A 159 -9.51 -12.47 3.02
C GLU A 159 -9.79 -12.45 1.52
N PHE A 160 -8.78 -12.12 0.72
CA PHE A 160 -8.90 -12.20 -0.73
C PHE A 160 -8.88 -13.66 -1.18
N LYS A 161 -9.86 -14.06 -2.00
CA LYS A 161 -9.96 -15.44 -2.51
C LYS A 161 -9.61 -15.56 -4.00
N THR A 162 -10.09 -14.64 -4.83
CA THR A 162 -9.84 -14.65 -6.28
C THR A 162 -10.11 -13.28 -6.90
N SER A 163 -9.59 -13.06 -8.11
CA SER A 163 -9.97 -11.95 -8.98
C SER A 163 -10.50 -12.52 -10.29
N ASP A 164 -11.72 -12.13 -10.67
CA ASP A 164 -12.35 -12.55 -11.93
C ASP A 164 -11.64 -11.96 -13.16
N ASN A 165 -10.90 -10.86 -12.96
CA ASN A 165 -10.14 -10.18 -14.00
C ASN A 165 -8.73 -9.89 -13.48
N LEU A 166 -7.74 -10.67 -13.92
CA LEU A 166 -6.31 -10.50 -13.57
C LEU A 166 -5.72 -9.13 -14.00
N GLY A 167 -6.51 -8.28 -14.67
CA GLY A 167 -6.01 -7.21 -15.52
C GLY A 167 -5.24 -7.79 -16.71
N VAL A 168 -5.16 -7.08 -17.82
CA VAL A 168 -4.29 -7.49 -18.94
C VAL A 168 -2.94 -6.80 -18.70
N PRO A 169 -1.92 -7.45 -18.09
CA PRO A 169 -0.74 -6.70 -17.64
C PRO A 169 0.24 -6.46 -18.80
N PHE A 170 0.15 -7.28 -19.84
CA PHE A 170 0.94 -7.18 -21.04
C PHE A 170 -0.01 -7.34 -22.21
N GLN A 171 -0.51 -6.24 -22.74
CA GLN A 171 -1.13 -6.28 -24.06
C GLN A 171 -0.05 -6.79 -25.02
N LYS A 172 -0.30 -7.94 -25.67
CA LYS A 172 0.39 -8.21 -26.92
C LYS A 172 -0.12 -7.15 -27.88
N ASN A 173 0.73 -6.19 -28.26
CA ASN A 173 0.45 -5.37 -29.43
C ASN A 173 0.13 -6.35 -30.56
N LYS A 174 -1.10 -6.28 -31.07
CA LYS A 174 -1.51 -7.00 -32.27
C LYS A 174 -0.91 -6.33 -33.48
#